data_AF-F5AKA3-F1
#
_entry.id   AF-F5AKA3-F1
#
_cell.length_a   1.000
_cell.length_b   1.000
_cell.length_c   1.000
_cell.angle_alpha   90.00
_cell.angle_beta   90.00
_cell.angle_gamma   90.00
#
_symmetry.space_group_name_H-M   'P 1'
#
loop_
_entity.id
_entity.type
_entity.pdbx_description
1 polymer ?
#
loop_
_entity_poly.entity_id
_entity_poly.type
_entity_poly.pdbx_seq_one_letter_code
_entity_poly.pdbx_strand_id
1 'polypeptide(L)'
;RREYIETVRGLAEFVKKRDKRVIDMQMKRSVEMEKKREEERVKKAEMARLKAERARAYEEPEWAKVEDDVAEDVAEEEEEE
;
A
#
# COMPACT_ATOMS: atom_id res chain seq x y z
N ARG A 1 -29.00 28.36 26.61
CA ARG A 1 -27.55 28.09 26.90
C ARG A 1 -26.90 27.19 25.85
N ARG A 2 -27.53 26.09 25.40
CA ARG A 2 -27.00 25.23 24.31
C ARG A 2 -26.84 25.95 22.97
N GLU A 3 -27.88 26.66 22.53
CA GLU A 3 -27.87 27.42 21.27
C GLU A 3 -26.72 28.44 21.22
N TYR A 4 -26.49 29.16 22.31
CA TYR A 4 -25.35 30.07 22.44
C TYR A 4 -24.00 29.36 22.28
N ILE A 5 -23.86 28.14 22.80
CA ILE A 5 -22.63 27.36 22.63
C ILE A 5 -22.47 26.92 21.17
N GLU A 6 -23.56 26.52 20.52
CA GLU A 6 -23.55 26.14 19.10
C GLU A 6 -23.20 27.32 18.18
N THR A 7 -23.75 28.50 18.43
CA THR A 7 -23.41 29.69 17.64
C THR A 7 -21.95 30.11 17.85
N VAL A 8 -21.43 30.02 19.09
CA VAL A 8 -20.01 30.28 19.37
C VAL A 8 -19.11 29.25 18.69
N ARG A 9 -19.49 27.97 18.69
CA ARG A 9 -18.75 26.92 17.95
C ARG A 9 -18.76 27.19 16.45
N GLY A 10 -19.91 27.52 15.87
CA GLY A 10 -20.03 27.87 14.45
C GLY A 10 -19.19 29.09 14.08
N LEU A 11 -19.16 30.11 14.93
CA LEU A 11 -18.31 31.28 14.73
C LEU A 11 -16.82 30.92 14.79
N ALA A 12 -16.41 30.07 15.74
CA ALA A 12 -15.02 29.61 15.84
C ALA A 12 -14.59 28.81 14.59
N GLU A 13 -15.46 27.95 14.07
CA GLU A 13 -15.20 27.22 12.82
C GLU A 13 -15.09 28.16 11.63
N PHE A 14 -15.96 29.15 11.52
CA PHE A 14 -15.94 30.13 10.44
C PHE A 14 -14.64 30.95 10.45
N VAL A 15 -14.22 31.42 11.63
CA VAL A 15 -12.95 32.14 11.79
C VAL A 15 -11.77 31.25 11.45
N LYS A 16 -11.75 29.99 11.92
CA LYS A 16 -10.68 29.03 11.63
C LYS A 16 -10.56 28.72 10.13
N LYS A 17 -11.69 28.59 9.42
CA LYS A 17 -11.72 28.36 7.96
C LYS A 17 -11.23 29.56 7.16
N ARG A 18 -11.38 30.78 7.70
CA ARG A 18 -10.99 32.03 7.03
C ARG A 18 -9.65 32.59 7.46
N ASP A 19 -9.09 32.14 8.58
CA ASP A 19 -7.78 32.58 9.03
C ASP A 19 -6.71 32.16 8.03
N LYS A 20 -6.09 33.16 7.39
CA LYS A 20 -5.06 32.98 6.37
C LYS A 20 -3.91 32.09 6.85
N ARG A 21 -3.53 32.17 8.12
CA ARG A 21 -2.46 31.35 8.69
C ARG A 21 -2.84 29.88 8.77
N VAL A 22 -4.10 29.60 9.09
CA VAL A 22 -4.62 28.23 9.15
C VAL A 22 -4.70 27.65 7.75
N ILE A 23 -5.18 28.43 6.77
CA ILE A 23 -5.21 28.03 5.35
C ILE A 23 -3.80 27.72 4.86
N ASP A 24 -2.85 28.63 5.08
CA ASP A 24 -1.47 28.47 4.62
C ASP A 24 -0.79 27.27 5.29
N MET A 25 -1.04 27.05 6.57
CA MET A 25 -0.53 25.89 7.30
C MET A 25 -1.16 24.58 6.79
N GLN A 26 -2.47 24.55 6.51
CA GLN A 26 -3.15 23.39 5.94
C GLN A 26 -2.63 23.06 4.54
N MET A 27 -2.40 24.09 3.71
CA MET A 27 -1.86 23.93 2.37
C MET A 27 -0.42 23.40 2.40
N LYS A 28 0.43 23.92 3.30
CA LYS A 28 1.79 23.37 3.49
C LYS A 28 1.75 21.90 3.92
N ARG A 29 0.89 21.56 4.89
CA ARG A 29 0.73 20.18 5.36
C ARG A 29 0.22 19.26 4.25
N SER A 30 -0.72 19.69 3.42
CA SER A 30 -1.22 18.86 2.32
C SER A 30 -0.14 18.59 1.28
N VAL A 31 0.66 19.61 0.93
CA VAL A 31 1.79 19.45 0.00
C VAL A 31 2.85 18.51 0.56
N GLU A 32 3.22 18.63 1.83
CA GLU A 32 4.18 17.70 2.46
C GLU A 32 3.65 16.27 2.51
N MET A 33 2.37 16.08 2.83
CA MET A 33 1.75 14.75 2.85
C MET A 33 1.65 14.13 1.45
N GLU A 34 1.36 14.93 0.42
CA GLU A 34 1.32 14.47 -0.96
C GLU A 34 2.72 14.06 -1.45
N LYS A 35 3.74 14.88 -1.16
CA LYS A 35 5.13 14.55 -1.46
C LYS A 35 5.57 13.24 -0.79
N LYS A 36 5.26 13.07 0.49
CA LYS A 36 5.56 11.82 1.21
C LYS A 36 4.86 10.62 0.58
N ARG A 37 3.59 10.77 0.19
CA ARG A 37 2.81 9.71 -0.45
C ARG A 37 3.38 9.33 -1.82
N GLU A 38 3.88 10.29 -2.59
CA GLU A 38 4.54 10.04 -3.86
C GLU A 38 5.87 9.29 -3.66
N GLU A 39 6.69 9.71 -2.71
CA GLU A 39 7.95 9.03 -2.38
C GLU A 39 7.72 7.57 -1.93
N GLU A 40 6.70 7.33 -1.10
CA GLU A 40 6.31 5.98 -0.68
C GLU A 40 5.81 5.13 -1.86
N ARG A 41 5.08 5.74 -2.80
CA ARG A 41 4.62 5.05 -4.01
C ARG A 41 5.78 4.63 -4.90
N VAL A 42 6.78 5.51 -5.09
CA VAL A 42 7.98 5.21 -5.88
C VAL A 42 8.78 4.08 -5.23
N LYS A 43 9.06 4.17 -3.92
CA LYS A 43 9.75 3.11 -3.17
C LYS A 43 9.02 1.78 -3.25
N LYS A 44 7.68 1.80 -3.15
CA LYS A 44 6.88 0.58 -3.28
C LYS A 44 6.97 -0.03 -4.68
N ALA A 45 6.99 0.80 -5.72
CA ALA A 45 7.13 0.34 -7.10
C ALA A 45 8.51 -0.28 -7.36
N GLU A 46 9.59 0.33 -6.84
CA GLU A 46 10.94 -0.24 -6.95
C GLU A 46 11.06 -1.57 -6.21
N MET A 47 10.55 -1.66 -4.99
CA MET A 47 10.54 -2.91 -4.22
C MET A 47 9.72 -4.01 -4.91
N ALA A 48 8.61 -3.65 -5.56
CA ALA A 48 7.83 -4.60 -6.34
C ALA A 48 8.59 -5.09 -7.58
N ARG A 49 9.33 -4.20 -8.27
CA ARG A 49 10.16 -4.57 -9.42
C ARG A 49 11.30 -5.50 -9.02
N LEU A 50 12.00 -5.20 -7.91
CA LEU A 50 13.05 -6.05 -7.38
C LEU A 50 12.51 -7.41 -6.94
N LYS A 51 11.31 -7.46 -6.34
CA LYS A 51 10.66 -8.73 -5.97
C LYS A 51 10.27 -9.54 -7.21
N ALA A 52 9.76 -8.89 -8.25
CA ALA A 52 9.41 -9.55 -9.51
C ALA A 52 10.66 -10.07 -10.25
N GLU A 53 11.75 -9.30 -10.26
CA GLU A 53 13.02 -9.71 -10.84
C GLU A 53 13.63 -10.89 -10.06
N ARG A 54 13.60 -10.83 -8.72
CA ARG A 54 14.03 -11.94 -7.85
C ARG A 54 13.18 -13.19 -8.04
N ALA A 55 11.87 -13.05 -8.26
CA ALA A 55 10.99 -14.17 -8.55
C ALA A 55 11.24 -14.75 -9.95
N ARG A 56 11.55 -13.91 -10.95
CA ARG A 56 11.90 -14.36 -12.30
C ARG A 56 13.27 -15.05 -12.36
N ALA A 57 14.21 -14.59 -11.56
CA ALA A 57 15.55 -15.17 -11.41
C ALA A 57 15.58 -16.31 -10.38
N TYR A 58 14.43 -16.69 -9.79
CA TYR A 58 14.36 -17.83 -8.89
C TYR A 58 14.44 -19.11 -9.71
N GLU A 59 15.57 -19.79 -9.63
CA GLU A 59 15.71 -21.17 -10.07
C GLU A 59 15.23 -22.09 -8.94
N GLU A 60 14.40 -23.08 -9.27
CA GLU A 60 13.92 -24.06 -8.30
C GLU A 60 15.10 -24.79 -7.66
N PRO A 61 15.16 -24.85 -6.32
CA PRO A 61 16.19 -25.62 -5.63
C PRO A 61 16.20 -27.09 -6.06
N GLU A 62 17.38 -27.71 -6.07
CA GLU A 62 17.61 -29.11 -6.50
C GLU A 62 16.68 -30.13 -5.80
N TRP A 63 16.25 -29.84 -4.57
CA TRP A 63 15.36 -30.71 -3.77
C TRP A 63 13.86 -30.51 -4.04
N ALA A 64 13.49 -29.47 -4.81
CA ALA A 64 12.12 -29.17 -5.24
C ALA A 64 11.92 -29.41 -6.75
N LYS A 65 13.00 -29.71 -7.48
CA LYS A 65 12.98 -30.14 -8.87
C LYS A 65 12.49 -31.59 -8.90
N VAL A 66 11.24 -31.80 -9.30
CA VAL A 66 10.74 -33.14 -9.63
C VAL A 66 11.39 -33.52 -10.96
N GLU A 67 12.28 -34.52 -10.96
CA GLU A 67 12.71 -35.16 -12.21
C GLU A 67 11.45 -35.70 -12.90
N ASP A 68 11.20 -35.26 -14.14
CA ASP A 68 10.04 -35.65 -14.98
C ASP A 68 9.87 -37.18 -15.08
N ASP A 69 10.91 -37.97 -14.81
CA ASP A 69 10.88 -39.44 -14.73
C ASP A 69 10.02 -39.99 -13.57
N VAL A 70 9.78 -39.24 -12.49
CA VAL A 70 8.98 -39.72 -11.33
C VAL A 70 7.50 -39.38 -11.47
N ALA A 71 7.14 -38.46 -12.38
CA ALA A 71 5.74 -38.07 -12.59
C ALA A 71 4.92 -39.12 -13.38
N GLU A 72 5.58 -39.99 -14.15
CA GLU A 72 4.92 -41.07 -14.89
C GLU A 72 4.54 -42.25 -13.96
N ASP A 73 5.35 -42.52 -12.93
CA ASP A 73 5.15 -43.65 -11.99
C ASP A 73 3.99 -43.43 -10.99
N VAL A 74 3.69 -42.18 -10.65
CA VAL A 74 2.60 -41.83 -9.70
C VAL A 74 1.22 -41.77 -10.40
N ALA A 75 1.18 -41.63 -11.72
CA ALA A 75 -0.07 -41.58 -12.47
C ALA A 75 -0.69 -42.97 -12.73
N GLU A 76 0.11 -44.04 -12.72
CA GLU A 76 -0.40 -45.42 -12.87
C GLU A 76 -1.00 -45.99 -11.57
N GLU A 77 -0.61 -45.51 -10.38
CA GLU A 77 -1.15 -46.01 -9.10
C GLU A 77 -2.53 -45.46 -8.71
N GLU A 78 -3.06 -44.40 -9.37
CA GLU A 78 -4.40 -43.85 -9.05
C GLU A 78 -5.56 -44.43 -9.90
N GLU A 79 -5.30 -45.28 -10.91
CA GLU A 79 -6.36 -45.91 -11.72
C GLU A 79 -6.83 -47.31 -11.24
N GLU A 80 -6.18 -47.89 -10.22
CA GLU A 80 -6.59 -49.16 -9.59
C GLU A 80 -7.07 -48.98 -8.13
N GLU A 81 -8.18 -48.26 -7.89
CA GLU A 81 -9.02 -48.45 -6.68
C GLU A 81 -10.53 -48.38 -6.98
#